data_AF-A0AAX0B5Z3-F1
#
_entry.id   AF-A0AAX0B5Z3-F1
#
_cell.length_a   1.000
_cell.length_b   1.000
_cell.length_c   1.000
_cell.angle_alpha   90.00
_cell.angle_beta   90.00
_cell.angle_gamma   90.00
#
_symmetry.space_group_name_H-M   'P 1'
#
loop_
_entity.id
_entity.type
_entity.pdbx_description
1 polymer ?
#
loop_
_entity_poly.entity_id
_entity_poly.type
_entity_poly.pdbx_seq_one_letter_code
_entity_poly.pdbx_strand_id
1 'polypeptide(L)'
;MQKPIKLSIDTTNANGECLYENIRKGDTLAMTIKIFQGSASLDLTGQKMHIVLQKPDGYSVEKIVQSVTGNQFIVNFDVQATLAIGDVEGIVEISDSNGTNITNTFTFEVKPNPSTNIVIKSSDQIETLQQIQKLIDNYNDNADNLALQNQLALQHESTLTNLNNTGATLANRLETDIATGTSVAERVEDDIIAGNALDVALKADIASGTALYNNLTITISDGKNVIAQLQNNANWQIIQQMFFLINKMSISNLEDENGDYLVDENNLEFIG
;
A
#
# COMPACT_ATOMS: atom_id res chain seq x y z
N MET A 1 -68.39 31.58 6.84
CA MET A 1 -67.43 32.37 6.05
C MET A 1 -67.40 33.78 6.61
N GLN A 2 -66.25 34.22 7.10
CA GLN A 2 -66.01 35.60 7.51
C GLN A 2 -65.95 36.48 6.25
N LYS A 3 -66.50 37.69 6.32
CA LYS A 3 -66.43 38.63 5.19
C LYS A 3 -64.99 39.13 5.06
N PRO A 4 -64.42 39.25 3.85
CA PRO A 4 -63.09 39.82 3.68
C PRO A 4 -63.03 41.24 4.24
N ILE A 5 -61.98 41.53 5.01
CA ILE A 5 -61.66 42.88 5.48
C ILE A 5 -61.28 43.70 4.24
N LYS A 6 -61.86 44.88 4.12
CA LYS A 6 -61.53 45.80 3.03
C LYS A 6 -60.77 46.97 3.61
N LEU A 7 -59.61 47.24 3.02
CA LEU A 7 -58.71 48.29 3.44
C LEU A 7 -58.38 49.15 2.22
N SER A 8 -58.44 50.46 2.40
CA SER A 8 -57.94 51.43 1.44
C SER A 8 -56.77 52.17 2.08
N ILE A 9 -55.62 52.15 1.41
CA ILE A 9 -54.39 52.80 1.86
C ILE A 9 -54.04 53.87 0.83
N ASP A 10 -53.81 55.10 1.29
CA ASP A 10 -53.20 56.16 0.49
C ASP A 10 -51.74 56.31 0.90
N THR A 11 -50.80 56.04 0.00
CA THR A 11 -49.37 56.11 0.28
C THR A 11 -48.85 57.53 0.55
N THR A 12 -49.63 58.56 0.20
CA THR A 12 -49.30 59.96 0.46
C THR A 12 -49.86 60.45 1.81
N ASN A 13 -50.95 59.87 2.28
CA ASN A 13 -51.63 60.24 3.53
C ASN A 13 -51.68 59.04 4.47
N ALA A 14 -50.98 59.10 5.61
CA ALA A 14 -50.76 57.97 6.51
C ALA A 14 -51.98 57.60 7.39
N ASN A 15 -53.14 57.36 6.78
CA ASN A 15 -54.36 56.94 7.46
C ASN A 15 -54.98 55.72 6.75
N GLY A 16 -54.56 54.51 7.12
CA GLY A 16 -55.24 53.29 6.71
C GLY A 16 -56.54 53.08 7.51
N GLU A 17 -57.69 53.05 6.83
CA GLU A 17 -58.97 52.74 7.49
C GLU A 17 -59.26 51.24 7.46
N CYS A 18 -59.24 50.57 8.62
CA CYS A 18 -59.69 49.19 8.72
C CYS A 18 -61.22 49.12 8.82
N LEU A 19 -61.88 48.57 7.81
CA LEU A 19 -63.34 48.40 7.78
C LEU A 19 -63.74 46.96 8.15
N TYR A 20 -63.65 46.59 9.43
CA TYR A 20 -64.37 45.44 10.00
C TYR A 20 -64.28 45.38 11.55
N GLU A 21 -65.40 45.22 12.26
CA GLU A 21 -65.45 45.44 13.73
C GLU A 21 -65.52 44.17 14.62
N ASN A 22 -65.35 42.96 14.09
CA ASN A 22 -65.50 41.73 14.89
C ASN A 22 -64.56 40.60 14.47
N ILE A 23 -63.25 40.86 14.52
CA ILE A 23 -62.21 39.84 14.42
C ILE A 23 -62.03 39.20 15.79
N ARG A 24 -62.07 37.87 15.88
CA ARG A 24 -61.92 37.14 17.14
C ARG A 24 -60.71 36.23 17.13
N LYS A 25 -60.25 35.88 18.34
CA LYS A 25 -59.14 34.94 18.50
C LYS A 25 -59.40 33.61 17.78
N GLY A 26 -58.46 33.22 16.92
CA GLY A 26 -58.49 31.98 16.14
C GLY A 26 -59.26 32.06 14.82
N ASP A 27 -59.72 33.24 14.43
CA ASP A 27 -60.23 33.49 13.09
C ASP A 27 -59.09 33.48 12.06
N THR A 28 -59.34 32.93 10.86
CA THR A 28 -58.49 33.18 9.68
C THR A 28 -58.83 34.54 9.09
N LEU A 29 -57.85 35.30 8.61
CA LEU A 29 -58.10 36.62 8.01
C LEU A 29 -58.00 36.57 6.49
N ALA A 30 -58.99 37.14 5.81
CA ALA A 30 -58.90 37.45 4.39
C ALA A 30 -58.98 38.97 4.23
N MET A 31 -57.96 39.60 3.67
CA MET A 31 -57.90 41.05 3.47
C MET A 31 -57.82 41.38 1.98
N THR A 32 -58.65 42.31 1.55
CA THR A 32 -58.58 42.95 0.23
C THR A 32 -58.09 44.37 0.43
N ILE A 33 -56.90 44.67 -0.08
CA ILE A 33 -56.23 45.96 0.12
C ILE A 33 -56.19 46.69 -1.21
N LYS A 34 -56.64 47.95 -1.22
CA LYS A 34 -56.57 48.86 -2.35
C LYS A 34 -55.56 49.95 -2.05
N ILE A 35 -54.67 50.22 -3.00
CA ILE A 35 -53.62 51.22 -2.86
C ILE A 35 -53.93 52.44 -3.72
N PHE A 36 -53.74 53.61 -3.13
CA PHE A 36 -53.88 54.92 -3.73
C PHE A 36 -52.60 55.74 -3.47
N GLN A 37 -52.36 56.76 -4.29
CA GLN A 37 -51.32 57.76 -4.11
C GLN A 37 -51.95 59.13 -4.32
N GLY A 38 -52.12 59.90 -3.25
CA GLY A 38 -52.78 61.22 -3.32
C GLY A 38 -54.21 61.11 -3.85
N SER A 39 -54.97 60.15 -3.35
CA SER A 39 -56.35 59.80 -3.75
C SER A 39 -56.54 59.25 -5.18
N ALA A 40 -55.49 59.12 -5.98
CA ALA A 40 -55.54 58.42 -7.28
C ALA A 40 -55.16 56.94 -7.12
N SER A 41 -55.79 56.04 -7.88
CA SER A 41 -55.44 54.61 -7.85
C SER A 41 -53.98 54.39 -8.29
N LEU A 42 -53.20 53.68 -7.49
CA LEU A 42 -51.80 53.36 -7.81
C LEU A 42 -51.71 52.03 -8.56
N ASP A 43 -51.13 52.00 -9.76
CA ASP A 43 -50.87 50.74 -10.46
C ASP A 43 -49.75 49.95 -9.77
N LEU A 44 -50.04 48.71 -9.40
CA LEU A 44 -49.12 47.81 -8.70
C LEU A 44 -48.41 46.83 -9.64
N THR A 45 -48.59 46.96 -10.96
CA THR A 45 -47.95 46.08 -11.94
C THR A 45 -46.43 46.10 -11.79
N GLY A 46 -45.82 44.93 -11.57
CA GLY A 46 -44.37 44.78 -11.38
C GLY A 46 -43.84 45.11 -9.98
N GLN A 47 -44.72 45.53 -9.07
CA GLN A 47 -44.37 45.80 -7.67
C GLN A 47 -44.39 44.51 -6.83
N LYS A 48 -43.59 44.46 -5.76
CA LYS A 48 -43.63 43.40 -4.74
C LYS A 48 -44.27 43.91 -3.48
N MET A 49 -45.27 43.19 -2.97
CA MET A 49 -45.96 43.59 -1.75
C MET A 49 -45.66 42.62 -0.63
N HIS A 50 -45.31 43.19 0.51
CA HIS A 50 -45.05 42.47 1.74
C HIS A 50 -45.95 43.03 2.84
N ILE A 51 -46.55 42.14 3.62
CA ILE A 51 -47.43 42.52 4.71
C ILE A 51 -46.95 41.87 5.98
N VAL A 52 -46.78 42.71 7.00
CA VAL A 52 -46.39 42.31 8.34
C VAL A 52 -47.53 42.64 9.29
N LEU A 53 -47.99 41.66 10.05
CA LEU A 53 -48.92 41.86 11.16
C LEU A 53 -48.13 41.73 12.46
N GLN A 54 -47.92 42.85 13.15
CA GLN A 54 -47.31 42.89 14.47
C GLN A 54 -48.40 42.74 15.52
N LYS A 55 -48.30 41.66 16.30
CA LYS A 55 -49.27 41.33 17.33
C LYS A 55 -48.87 41.93 18.68
N PRO A 56 -49.83 42.13 19.60
CA PRO A 56 -49.55 42.68 20.93
C PRO A 56 -48.72 41.74 21.82
N ASP A 57 -48.58 40.46 21.45
CA ASP A 57 -47.72 39.49 22.13
C ASP A 57 -46.23 39.60 21.75
N GLY A 58 -45.86 40.56 20.89
CA GLY A 58 -44.49 40.80 20.44
C GLY A 58 -44.05 39.92 19.27
N TYR A 59 -44.90 39.02 18.77
CA TYR A 59 -44.63 38.22 17.58
C TYR A 59 -45.26 38.83 16.33
N SER A 60 -44.71 38.47 15.16
CA SER A 60 -45.24 38.92 13.87
C SER A 60 -45.68 37.75 12.99
N VAL A 61 -46.63 38.01 12.10
CA VAL A 61 -46.99 37.11 11.00
C VAL A 61 -46.80 37.86 9.69
N GLU A 62 -46.08 37.25 8.77
CA GLU A 62 -45.62 37.90 7.54
C GLU A 62 -46.17 37.18 6.31
N LYS A 63 -46.51 37.93 5.26
CA LYS A 63 -46.88 37.37 3.96
C LYS A 63 -46.38 38.20 2.79
N ILE A 64 -45.79 37.50 1.83
CA ILE A 64 -45.49 38.02 0.50
C ILE A 64 -46.74 37.83 -0.37
N VAL A 65 -47.18 38.90 -1.01
CA VAL A 65 -48.33 38.89 -1.91
C VAL A 65 -47.90 38.36 -3.27
N GLN A 66 -48.56 37.30 -3.73
CA GLN A 66 -48.18 36.59 -4.95
C GLN A 66 -48.88 37.12 -6.22
N SER A 67 -50.00 37.84 -6.06
CA SER A 67 -50.75 38.37 -7.19
C SER A 67 -51.42 39.70 -6.84
N VAL A 68 -51.35 40.62 -7.80
CA VAL A 68 -51.98 41.94 -7.77
C VAL A 68 -52.90 42.08 -8.97
N THR A 69 -53.94 42.90 -8.88
CA THR A 69 -54.87 43.20 -9.97
C THR A 69 -55.14 44.69 -9.98
N GLY A 70 -54.52 45.42 -10.92
CA GLY A 70 -54.57 46.88 -10.96
C GLY A 70 -54.00 47.48 -9.69
N ASN A 71 -54.84 48.18 -8.91
CA ASN A 71 -54.43 48.83 -7.67
C ASN A 71 -54.76 48.04 -6.40
N GLN A 72 -55.12 46.76 -6.53
CA GLN A 72 -55.58 45.97 -5.39
C GLN A 72 -54.94 44.59 -5.35
N PHE A 73 -54.91 44.00 -4.16
CA PHE A 73 -54.50 42.61 -3.97
C PHE A 73 -55.22 41.98 -2.78
N ILE A 74 -55.17 40.66 -2.73
CA ILE A 74 -55.81 39.86 -1.67
C ILE A 74 -54.73 39.07 -0.94
N VAL A 75 -54.78 39.10 0.38
CA VAL A 75 -53.93 38.31 1.25
C VAL A 75 -54.78 37.52 2.23
N ASN A 76 -54.45 36.24 2.38
CA ASN A 76 -55.11 35.35 3.34
C ASN A 76 -54.11 34.94 4.40
N PHE A 77 -54.39 35.26 5.66
CA PHE A 77 -53.65 34.79 6.81
C PHE A 77 -54.38 33.62 7.46
N ASP A 78 -53.62 32.64 7.92
CA ASP A 78 -54.18 31.60 8.76
C ASP A 78 -54.47 32.14 10.18
N VAL A 79 -54.92 31.24 11.03
CA VAL A 79 -55.30 31.50 12.42
C VAL A 79 -54.19 32.12 13.28
N GLN A 80 -52.90 31.99 12.92
CA GLN A 80 -51.78 32.58 13.67
C GLN A 80 -51.88 34.10 13.78
N ALA A 81 -52.44 34.75 12.76
CA ALA A 81 -52.60 36.20 12.72
C ALA A 81 -53.56 36.76 13.79
N THR A 82 -54.41 35.91 14.39
CA THR A 82 -55.41 36.32 15.39
C THR A 82 -55.23 35.62 16.74
N LEU A 83 -54.09 34.96 17.01
CA LEU A 83 -53.92 34.23 18.27
C LEU A 83 -53.71 35.12 19.51
N ALA A 84 -53.25 36.35 19.31
CA ALA A 84 -53.07 37.34 20.35
C ALA A 84 -54.29 38.26 20.42
N ILE A 85 -54.83 38.47 21.62
CA ILE A 85 -55.95 39.39 21.87
C ILE A 85 -55.37 40.81 22.04
N GLY A 86 -56.02 41.80 21.46
CA GLY A 86 -55.62 43.21 21.51
C GLY A 86 -55.38 43.80 20.12
N ASP A 87 -54.77 44.98 20.09
CA ASP A 87 -54.50 45.72 18.86
C ASP A 87 -53.36 45.08 18.07
N VAL A 88 -53.64 44.76 16.81
CA VAL A 88 -52.66 44.29 15.83
C VAL A 88 -52.34 45.44 14.88
N GLU A 89 -51.06 45.73 14.72
CA GLU A 89 -50.55 46.71 13.77
C GLU A 89 -50.17 45.99 12.47
N GLY A 90 -50.82 46.36 11.38
CA GLY A 90 -50.51 45.91 10.04
C GLY A 90 -49.64 46.92 9.31
N ILE A 91 -48.56 46.44 8.72
CA ILE A 91 -47.64 47.22 7.89
C ILE A 91 -47.75 46.66 6.47
N VAL A 92 -48.01 47.55 5.51
CA VAL A 92 -47.94 47.24 4.09
C VAL A 92 -46.68 47.87 3.52
N GLU A 93 -45.82 47.04 2.97
CA GLU A 93 -44.59 47.44 2.31
C GLU A 93 -44.72 47.17 0.81
N ILE A 94 -44.43 48.20 0.01
CA ILE A 94 -44.51 48.19 -1.44
C ILE A 94 -43.11 48.48 -1.98
N SER A 95 -42.52 47.50 -2.65
CA SER A 95 -41.18 47.62 -3.21
C SER A 95 -41.21 47.57 -4.73
N ASP A 96 -40.58 48.55 -5.37
CA ASP A 96 -40.33 48.54 -6.80
C ASP A 96 -39.06 47.74 -7.17
N SER A 97 -38.87 47.52 -8.47
CA SER A 97 -37.68 46.85 -8.99
C SER A 97 -36.37 47.62 -8.76
N ASN A 98 -36.46 48.89 -8.37
CA ASN A 98 -35.33 49.79 -8.11
C ASN A 98 -34.97 49.85 -6.61
N GLY A 99 -35.71 49.15 -5.74
CA GLY A 99 -35.49 49.11 -4.30
C GLY A 99 -36.13 50.27 -3.54
N THR A 100 -37.00 51.06 -4.17
CA THR A 100 -37.79 52.09 -3.48
C THR A 100 -38.89 51.41 -2.68
N ASN A 101 -38.94 51.68 -1.38
CA ASN A 101 -39.96 51.14 -0.48
C ASN A 101 -40.94 52.24 -0.07
N ILE A 102 -42.22 51.98 -0.29
CA ILE A 102 -43.31 52.76 0.26
C ILE A 102 -43.95 51.93 1.37
N THR A 103 -44.09 52.52 2.55
CA THR A 103 -44.68 51.85 3.71
C THR A 103 -45.89 52.62 4.22
N ASN A 104 -46.91 51.88 4.65
CA ASN A 104 -48.07 52.46 5.32
C ASN A 104 -48.60 51.47 6.36
N THR A 105 -49.29 51.99 7.37
CA THR A 105 -49.78 51.20 8.49
C THR A 105 -51.30 51.25 8.60
N PHE A 106 -51.86 50.21 9.21
CA PHE A 106 -53.26 50.10 9.57
C PHE A 106 -53.36 49.31 10.88
N THR A 107 -54.46 49.45 11.62
CA THR A 107 -54.64 48.72 12.87
C THR A 107 -56.00 48.04 12.90
N PHE A 108 -56.09 46.94 13.64
CA PHE A 108 -57.36 46.29 13.97
C PHE A 108 -57.29 45.59 15.33
N GLU A 109 -58.42 45.50 16.01
CA GLU A 109 -58.53 44.84 17.31
C GLU A 109 -58.93 43.36 17.14
N VAL A 110 -58.19 42.46 17.78
CA VAL A 110 -58.57 41.04 17.94
C VAL A 110 -59.27 40.86 19.28
N LYS A 111 -60.55 40.52 19.23
CA LYS A 111 -61.39 40.33 20.43
C LYS A 111 -61.27 38.90 20.99
N PRO A 112 -61.50 38.71 22.31
CA PRO A 112 -61.61 37.39 22.89
C PRO A 112 -62.67 36.54 22.18
N ASN A 113 -62.36 35.27 21.91
CA ASN A 113 -63.35 34.32 21.44
C ASN A 113 -63.87 33.52 22.65
N PRO A 114 -65.16 33.61 23.00
CA PRO A 114 -65.70 32.96 24.19
C PRO A 114 -65.66 31.42 24.15
N SER A 115 -65.35 30.82 23.00
CA SER A 115 -65.55 29.39 22.77
C SER A 115 -64.29 28.52 22.71
N THR A 116 -63.06 29.01 22.88
CA THR A 116 -61.89 28.15 22.61
C THR A 116 -60.57 28.49 23.33
N ASN A 117 -60.01 27.47 23.99
CA ASN A 117 -58.57 27.33 24.27
C ASN A 117 -57.85 26.91 22.98
N ILE A 118 -57.64 27.84 22.05
CA ILE A 118 -56.84 27.58 20.83
C ILE A 118 -55.36 27.76 21.19
N VAL A 119 -54.65 26.64 21.35
CA VAL A 119 -53.19 26.58 21.42
C VAL A 119 -52.71 26.00 20.09
N ILE A 120 -52.21 26.84 19.19
CA ILE A 120 -51.59 26.39 17.95
C ILE A 120 -50.12 26.72 18.05
N LYS A 121 -49.31 25.68 18.24
CA LYS A 121 -47.84 25.77 18.19
C LYS A 121 -47.41 25.96 16.73
N SER A 122 -46.41 26.80 16.49
CA SER A 122 -45.78 26.96 15.17
C SER A 122 -45.20 25.61 14.72
N SER A 123 -45.87 24.94 13.78
CA SER A 123 -45.48 23.61 13.27
C SER A 123 -44.17 23.66 12.47
N ASP A 124 -43.95 24.76 11.78
CA ASP A 124 -42.92 24.85 10.73
C ASP A 124 -41.51 24.95 11.33
N GLN A 125 -41.39 25.54 12.52
CA GLN A 125 -40.13 25.61 13.26
C GLN A 125 -39.65 24.23 13.74
N ILE A 126 -40.57 23.34 14.13
CA ILE A 126 -40.23 22.00 14.65
C ILE A 126 -39.73 21.11 13.51
N GLU A 127 -40.38 21.16 12.34
CA GLU A 127 -39.95 20.38 11.18
C GLU A 127 -38.58 20.85 10.66
N THR A 128 -38.37 22.17 10.59
CA THR A 128 -37.08 22.75 10.19
C THR A 128 -35.95 22.32 11.12
N LEU A 129 -36.17 22.32 12.44
CA LEU A 129 -35.17 21.87 13.41
C LEU A 129 -34.85 20.37 13.27
N GLN A 130 -35.85 19.53 12.98
CA GLN A 130 -35.63 18.10 12.73
C GLN A 130 -34.86 17.84 11.43
N GLN A 131 -35.09 18.63 10.39
CA GLN A 131 -34.33 18.55 9.14
C GLN A 131 -32.87 18.99 9.33
N ILE A 132 -32.63 20.05 10.12
CA ILE A 132 -31.26 20.48 10.48
C ILE A 132 -30.53 19.39 11.25
N GLN A 133 -31.17 18.73 12.22
CA GLN A 133 -30.56 17.63 12.97
C GLN A 133 -30.10 16.51 12.04
N LYS A 134 -30.95 16.07 11.09
CA LYS A 134 -30.59 15.05 10.11
C LYS A 134 -29.39 15.45 9.23
N LEU A 135 -29.29 16.72 8.86
CA LEU A 135 -28.16 17.22 8.08
C LEU A 135 -26.86 17.20 8.90
N ILE A 136 -26.91 17.54 10.18
CA ILE A 136 -25.76 17.47 11.09
C ILE A 136 -25.30 16.01 11.25
N ASP A 137 -26.22 15.08 11.49
CA ASP A 137 -25.90 13.66 11.66
C ASP A 137 -25.22 13.10 10.41
N ASN A 138 -25.78 13.39 9.21
CA ASN A 138 -25.17 12.99 7.94
C ASN A 138 -23.77 13.59 7.71
N TYR A 139 -23.54 14.83 8.15
CA TYR A 139 -22.23 15.47 8.00
C TYR A 139 -21.19 14.80 8.89
N ASN A 140 -21.56 14.46 10.13
CA ASN A 140 -20.68 13.77 11.06
C ASN A 140 -20.30 12.37 10.55
N ASP A 141 -21.27 11.60 10.04
CA ASP A 141 -21.01 10.28 9.44
C ASP A 141 -20.03 10.36 8.25
N ASN A 142 -20.16 11.40 7.42
CA ASN A 142 -19.24 11.63 6.31
C ASN A 142 -17.84 12.03 6.76
N ALA A 143 -17.73 12.85 7.83
CA ALA A 143 -16.45 13.24 8.40
C ALA A 143 -15.69 12.03 8.99
N ASP A 144 -16.40 11.16 9.70
CA ASP A 144 -15.84 9.92 10.26
C ASP A 144 -15.35 8.97 9.16
N ASN A 145 -16.14 8.82 8.08
CA ASN A 145 -15.74 8.04 6.91
C ASN A 145 -14.48 8.60 6.24
N LEU A 146 -14.37 9.92 6.10
CA LEU A 146 -13.17 10.57 5.53
C LEU A 146 -11.94 10.36 6.43
N ALA A 147 -12.10 10.45 7.75
CA ALA A 147 -11.02 10.19 8.70
C ALA A 147 -10.51 8.74 8.59
N LEU A 148 -11.43 7.77 8.48
CA LEU A 148 -11.08 6.36 8.29
C LEU A 148 -10.35 6.12 6.96
N GLN A 149 -10.80 6.74 5.87
CA GLN A 149 -10.13 6.64 4.56
C GLN A 149 -8.69 7.17 4.60
N ASN A 150 -8.45 8.30 5.28
CA ASN A 150 -7.11 8.85 5.44
C ASN A 150 -6.19 7.91 6.25
N GLN A 151 -6.71 7.27 7.30
CA GLN A 151 -5.94 6.29 8.07
C GLN A 151 -5.55 5.06 7.22
N LEU A 152 -6.49 4.54 6.43
CA LEU A 152 -6.23 3.42 5.51
C LEU A 152 -5.20 3.80 4.43
N ALA A 153 -5.27 5.01 3.89
CA ALA A 153 -4.30 5.49 2.89
C ALA A 153 -2.87 5.52 3.45
N LEU A 154 -2.70 6.05 4.68
CA LEU A 154 -1.39 6.08 5.36
C LEU A 154 -0.86 4.67 5.66
N GLN A 155 -1.72 3.73 6.06
CA GLN A 155 -1.34 2.32 6.26
C GLN A 155 -0.90 1.64 4.95
N HIS A 156 -1.61 1.89 3.85
CA HIS A 156 -1.23 1.38 2.53
C HIS A 156 0.12 1.92 2.08
N GLU A 157 0.38 3.22 2.26
CA GLU A 157 1.67 3.83 1.90
C GLU A 157 2.83 3.19 2.69
N SER A 158 2.68 3.05 4.01
CA SER A 158 3.68 2.38 4.84
C SER A 158 3.95 0.93 4.41
N THR A 159 2.88 0.19 4.08
CA THR A 159 2.99 -1.19 3.59
C THR A 159 3.76 -1.25 2.27
N LEU A 160 3.49 -0.34 1.34
CA LEU A 160 4.17 -0.28 0.05
C LEU A 160 5.66 0.05 0.21
N THR A 161 6.01 0.99 1.09
CA THR A 161 7.40 1.32 1.41
C THR A 161 8.15 0.10 1.97
N ASN A 162 7.54 -0.63 2.90
CA ASN A 162 8.14 -1.83 3.49
C ASN A 162 8.35 -2.95 2.45
N LEU A 163 7.39 -3.14 1.53
CA LEU A 163 7.52 -4.11 0.45
C LEU A 163 8.65 -3.73 -0.51
N ASN A 164 8.76 -2.46 -0.89
CA ASN A 164 9.84 -1.97 -1.76
C ASN A 164 11.22 -2.17 -1.13
N ASN A 165 11.38 -1.82 0.15
CA ASN A 165 12.64 -2.03 0.87
C ASN A 165 13.01 -3.51 0.97
N THR A 166 12.03 -4.37 1.23
CA THR A 166 12.22 -5.83 1.26
C THR A 166 12.62 -6.36 -0.12
N GLY A 167 11.95 -5.93 -1.17
CA GLY A 167 12.25 -6.31 -2.55
C GLY A 167 13.67 -5.92 -2.97
N ALA A 168 14.09 -4.69 -2.66
CA ALA A 168 15.45 -4.22 -2.94
C ALA A 168 16.52 -5.05 -2.18
N THR A 169 16.25 -5.38 -0.93
CA THR A 169 17.15 -6.23 -0.12
C THR A 169 17.28 -7.63 -0.71
N LEU A 170 16.17 -8.23 -1.14
CA LEU A 170 16.17 -9.55 -1.77
C LEU A 170 16.88 -9.54 -3.12
N ALA A 171 16.71 -8.50 -3.93
CA ALA A 171 17.42 -8.34 -5.20
C ALA A 171 18.94 -8.31 -5.01
N ASN A 172 19.45 -7.48 -4.09
CA ASN A 172 20.88 -7.39 -3.79
C ASN A 172 21.47 -8.72 -3.27
N ARG A 173 20.70 -9.45 -2.46
CA ARG A 173 21.11 -10.78 -1.99
C ARG A 173 21.21 -11.78 -3.13
N LEU A 174 20.23 -11.79 -4.03
CA LEU A 174 20.22 -12.68 -5.19
C LEU A 174 21.40 -12.39 -6.13
N GLU A 175 21.73 -11.11 -6.36
CA GLU A 175 22.92 -10.73 -7.14
C GLU A 175 24.21 -11.26 -6.51
N THR A 176 24.34 -11.15 -5.19
CA THR A 176 25.50 -11.65 -4.44
C THR A 176 25.60 -13.18 -4.50
N ASP A 177 24.47 -13.87 -4.33
CA ASP A 177 24.40 -15.34 -4.38
C ASP A 177 24.75 -15.86 -5.79
N ILE A 178 24.27 -15.19 -6.84
CA ILE A 178 24.60 -15.50 -8.24
C ILE A 178 26.11 -15.33 -8.48
N ALA A 179 26.68 -14.18 -8.10
CA ALA A 179 28.11 -13.92 -8.29
C ALA A 179 28.98 -14.97 -7.55
N THR A 180 28.58 -15.32 -6.33
CA THR A 180 29.25 -16.36 -5.54
C THR A 180 29.13 -17.71 -6.24
N GLY A 181 27.93 -18.08 -6.70
CA GLY A 181 27.69 -19.32 -7.44
C GLY A 181 28.53 -19.45 -8.70
N THR A 182 28.65 -18.37 -9.49
CA THR A 182 29.51 -18.32 -10.68
C THR A 182 30.98 -18.57 -10.32
N SER A 183 31.50 -17.90 -9.30
CA SER A 183 32.89 -18.09 -8.88
C SER A 183 33.19 -19.52 -8.39
N VAL A 184 32.22 -20.17 -7.75
CA VAL A 184 32.34 -21.58 -7.34
C VAL A 184 32.32 -22.51 -8.55
N ALA A 185 31.46 -22.24 -9.53
CA ALA A 185 31.41 -23.02 -10.76
C ALA A 185 32.73 -22.95 -11.55
N GLU A 186 33.30 -21.76 -11.72
CA GLU A 186 34.60 -21.55 -12.37
C GLU A 186 35.71 -22.34 -11.65
N ARG A 187 35.77 -22.28 -10.32
CA ARG A 187 36.74 -23.05 -9.54
C ARG A 187 36.60 -24.55 -9.70
N VAL A 188 35.37 -25.06 -9.73
CA VAL A 188 35.11 -26.50 -9.91
C VAL A 188 35.54 -26.94 -11.31
N GLU A 189 35.33 -26.10 -12.32
CA GLU A 189 35.80 -26.37 -13.69
C GLU A 189 37.32 -26.46 -13.76
N ASP A 190 38.04 -25.51 -13.13
CA ASP A 190 39.50 -25.53 -13.02
C ASP A 190 40.02 -26.78 -12.30
N ASP A 191 39.42 -27.15 -11.16
CA ASP A 191 39.78 -28.34 -10.39
C ASP A 191 39.58 -29.63 -11.22
N ILE A 192 38.50 -29.72 -12.01
CA ILE A 192 38.24 -30.84 -12.92
C ILE A 192 39.31 -30.91 -14.01
N ILE A 193 39.65 -29.78 -14.64
CA ILE A 193 40.68 -29.71 -15.68
C ILE A 193 42.04 -30.16 -15.12
N ALA A 194 42.43 -29.66 -13.95
CA ALA A 194 43.67 -30.03 -13.28
C ALA A 194 43.69 -31.53 -12.90
N GLY A 195 42.59 -32.05 -12.36
CA GLY A 195 42.45 -33.47 -12.03
C GLY A 195 42.58 -34.38 -13.25
N ASN A 196 41.94 -34.02 -14.36
CA ASN A 196 42.06 -34.77 -15.63
C ASN A 196 43.50 -34.75 -16.17
N ALA A 197 44.20 -33.60 -16.07
CA ALA A 197 45.60 -33.51 -16.48
C ALA A 197 46.52 -34.41 -15.63
N LEU A 198 46.28 -34.48 -14.31
CA LEU A 198 47.00 -35.38 -13.41
C LEU A 198 46.74 -36.87 -13.73
N ASP A 199 45.49 -37.24 -14.01
CA ASP A 199 45.14 -38.61 -14.41
C ASP A 199 45.87 -39.04 -15.70
N VAL A 200 45.95 -38.15 -16.70
CA VAL A 200 46.72 -38.39 -17.93
C VAL A 200 48.21 -38.61 -17.62
N ALA A 201 48.81 -37.77 -16.77
CA ALA A 201 50.22 -37.90 -16.38
C ALA A 201 50.49 -39.22 -15.65
N LEU A 202 49.66 -39.58 -14.67
CA LEU A 202 49.80 -40.83 -13.92
C LEU A 202 49.68 -42.07 -14.81
N LYS A 203 48.74 -42.05 -15.78
CA LYS A 203 48.62 -43.14 -16.76
C LYS A 203 49.88 -43.30 -17.62
N ALA A 204 50.50 -42.19 -18.03
CA ALA A 204 51.76 -42.21 -18.79
C ALA A 204 52.93 -42.75 -17.96
N ASP A 205 53.03 -42.36 -16.68
CA ASP A 205 54.06 -42.84 -15.76
C ASP A 205 53.93 -44.34 -15.49
N ILE A 206 52.71 -44.84 -15.25
CA ILE A 206 52.43 -46.28 -15.06
C ILE A 206 52.83 -47.08 -16.30
N ALA A 207 52.47 -46.61 -17.50
CA ALA A 207 52.82 -47.26 -18.75
C ALA A 207 54.35 -47.35 -18.94
N SER A 208 55.06 -46.26 -18.68
CA SER A 208 56.52 -46.18 -18.77
C SER A 208 57.21 -47.10 -17.75
N GLY A 209 56.73 -47.10 -16.50
CA GLY A 209 57.24 -47.99 -15.45
C GLY A 209 57.06 -49.47 -15.78
N THR A 210 55.92 -49.83 -16.36
CA THR A 210 55.65 -51.21 -16.82
C THR A 210 56.62 -51.63 -17.94
N ALA A 211 56.89 -50.74 -18.90
CA ALA A 211 57.86 -51.01 -19.96
C ALA A 211 59.28 -51.21 -19.41
N LEU A 212 59.71 -50.36 -18.47
CA LEU A 212 61.00 -50.50 -17.79
C LEU A 212 61.12 -51.82 -17.01
N TYR A 213 60.09 -52.20 -16.24
CA TYR A 213 60.05 -53.46 -15.52
C TYR A 213 60.16 -54.68 -16.45
N ASN A 214 59.44 -54.66 -17.58
CA ASN A 214 59.50 -55.72 -18.58
C ASN A 214 60.92 -55.85 -19.18
N ASN A 215 61.56 -54.73 -19.54
CA ASN A 215 62.93 -54.72 -20.06
C ASN A 215 63.95 -55.27 -19.04
N LEU A 216 63.83 -54.89 -17.77
CA LEU A 216 64.69 -55.41 -16.71
C LEU A 216 64.50 -56.91 -16.53
N THR A 217 63.25 -57.39 -16.55
CA THR A 217 62.93 -58.82 -16.44
C THR A 217 63.56 -59.62 -17.59
N ILE A 218 63.47 -59.12 -18.83
CA ILE A 218 64.14 -59.72 -19.99
C ILE A 218 65.66 -59.76 -19.78
N THR A 219 66.26 -58.63 -19.40
CA THR A 219 67.72 -58.54 -19.19
C THR A 219 68.21 -59.50 -18.10
N ILE A 220 67.46 -59.64 -17.00
CA ILE A 220 67.77 -60.62 -15.94
C ILE A 220 67.64 -62.05 -16.46
N SER A 221 66.58 -62.34 -17.22
CA SER A 221 66.38 -63.64 -17.85
C SER A 221 67.54 -63.99 -18.80
N ASP A 222 67.95 -63.05 -19.64
CA ASP A 222 69.07 -63.20 -20.57
C ASP A 222 70.40 -63.40 -19.83
N GLY A 223 70.66 -62.61 -18.77
CA GLY A 223 71.82 -62.80 -17.92
C GLY A 223 71.86 -64.18 -17.26
N LYS A 224 70.73 -64.67 -16.73
CA LYS A 224 70.60 -66.03 -16.19
C LYS A 224 70.87 -67.10 -17.25
N ASN A 225 70.38 -66.90 -18.48
CA ASN A 225 70.64 -67.81 -19.60
C ASN A 225 72.13 -67.86 -19.96
N VAL A 226 72.82 -66.71 -20.01
CA VAL A 226 74.27 -66.66 -20.25
C VAL A 226 75.04 -67.40 -19.15
N ILE A 227 74.68 -67.20 -17.88
CA ILE A 227 75.29 -67.92 -16.76
C ILE A 227 75.10 -69.43 -16.93
N ALA A 228 73.88 -69.88 -17.25
CA ALA A 228 73.59 -71.30 -17.45
C ALA A 228 74.37 -71.90 -18.63
N GLN A 229 74.52 -71.15 -19.74
CA GLN A 229 75.33 -71.58 -20.89
C GLN A 229 76.81 -71.70 -20.53
N LEU A 230 77.36 -70.73 -19.78
CA LEU A 230 78.75 -70.78 -19.31
C LEU A 230 78.97 -71.96 -18.37
N GLN A 231 78.06 -72.21 -17.43
CA GLN A 231 78.14 -73.37 -16.52
C GLN A 231 78.15 -74.72 -17.25
N ASN A 232 77.42 -74.82 -18.36
CA ASN A 232 77.36 -76.03 -19.19
C ASN A 232 78.47 -76.11 -20.26
N ASN A 233 79.35 -75.11 -20.35
CA ASN A 233 80.46 -75.13 -21.29
C ASN A 233 81.60 -76.04 -20.78
N ALA A 234 82.11 -76.92 -21.65
CA ALA A 234 83.22 -77.83 -21.33
C ALA A 234 84.46 -77.09 -20.78
N ASN A 235 84.76 -75.88 -21.28
CA ASN A 235 85.88 -75.08 -20.79
C ASN A 235 85.67 -74.57 -19.36
N TRP A 236 84.44 -74.22 -18.96
CA TRP A 236 84.15 -73.83 -17.58
C TRP A 236 84.22 -75.03 -16.63
N GLN A 237 83.76 -76.20 -17.07
CA GLN A 237 83.93 -77.46 -16.33
C GLN A 237 85.42 -77.80 -16.17
N ILE A 238 86.24 -77.59 -17.20
CA ILE A 238 87.70 -77.73 -17.13
C ILE A 238 88.31 -76.71 -16.16
N ILE A 239 87.89 -75.44 -16.18
CA ILE A 239 88.36 -74.41 -15.24
C ILE A 239 87.99 -74.77 -13.79
N GLN A 240 86.77 -75.25 -13.54
CA GLN A 240 86.34 -75.76 -12.23
C GLN A 240 87.21 -76.94 -11.77
N GLN A 241 87.47 -77.91 -12.67
CA GLN A 241 88.36 -79.03 -12.40
C GLN A 241 89.81 -78.58 -12.16
N MET A 242 90.32 -77.60 -12.91
CA MET A 242 91.65 -77.01 -12.71
C MET A 242 91.74 -76.26 -11.38
N PHE A 243 90.72 -75.50 -10.97
CA PHE A 243 90.69 -74.86 -9.65
C PHE A 243 90.67 -75.89 -8.51
N PHE A 244 89.94 -76.98 -8.69
CA PHE A 244 89.96 -78.11 -7.76
C PHE A 244 91.34 -78.77 -7.70
N LEU A 245 91.99 -78.99 -8.86
CA LEU A 245 93.36 -79.50 -8.96
C LEU A 245 94.38 -78.54 -8.34
N ILE A 246 94.30 -77.23 -8.59
CA ILE A 246 95.17 -76.21 -7.99
C ILE A 246 95.00 -76.22 -6.47
N ASN A 247 93.78 -76.20 -5.94
CA ASN A 247 93.55 -76.33 -4.50
C ASN A 247 94.09 -77.64 -3.91
N LYS A 248 94.13 -78.73 -4.69
CA LYS A 248 94.80 -79.96 -4.28
C LYS A 248 96.33 -79.89 -4.37
N MET A 249 96.89 -79.22 -5.39
CA MET A 249 98.34 -79.02 -5.54
C MET A 249 98.90 -78.03 -4.52
N SER A 250 98.10 -77.06 -4.07
CA SER A 250 98.47 -76.09 -3.04
C SER A 250 98.50 -76.66 -1.63
N ILE A 251 98.18 -77.95 -1.44
CA ILE A 251 98.18 -78.62 -0.13
C ILE A 251 98.74 -80.05 -0.28
N SER A 252 100.04 -80.17 -0.57
CA SER A 252 100.87 -81.31 -0.13
C SER A 252 102.32 -81.12 -0.56
N ASN A 253 103.26 -81.39 0.36
CA ASN A 253 104.69 -81.40 0.11
C ASN A 253 105.03 -82.37 -1.05
N LEU A 254 106.06 -82.04 -1.84
CA LEU A 254 106.55 -82.95 -2.88
C LEU A 254 107.28 -84.12 -2.20
N GLU A 255 106.59 -85.26 -2.12
CA GLU A 255 107.13 -86.53 -1.64
C GLU A 255 107.71 -87.34 -2.83
N ASP A 256 108.77 -88.11 -2.60
CA ASP A 256 109.34 -89.04 -3.57
C ASP A 256 108.48 -90.31 -3.73
N GLU A 257 108.92 -91.24 -4.57
CA GLU A 257 108.22 -92.51 -4.83
C GLU A 257 108.12 -93.46 -3.62
N ASN A 258 108.81 -93.13 -2.51
CA ASN A 258 108.77 -93.86 -1.24
C ASN A 258 108.01 -93.10 -0.14
N GLY A 259 107.50 -91.89 -0.42
CA GLY A 259 106.74 -91.06 0.53
C GLY A 259 107.61 -90.16 1.42
N ASP A 260 108.91 -90.00 1.11
CA ASP A 260 109.80 -89.10 1.84
C ASP A 260 109.85 -87.71 1.18
N TYR A 261 109.92 -86.65 1.98
CA TYR A 261 109.96 -85.29 1.45
C TYR A 261 111.22 -85.04 0.61
N LEU A 262 111.06 -84.46 -0.58
CA LEU A 262 112.18 -83.99 -1.38
C LEU A 262 112.88 -82.86 -0.63
N VAL A 263 114.15 -83.08 -0.29
CA VAL A 263 115.04 -82.11 0.35
C VAL A 263 116.06 -81.58 -0.67
N ASP A 264 116.50 -80.33 -0.50
CA ASP A 264 117.57 -79.74 -1.29
C ASP A 264 118.95 -80.34 -0.94
N GLU A 265 119.97 -79.89 -1.66
CA GLU A 265 121.38 -80.28 -1.46
C GLU A 265 121.97 -79.86 -0.09
N ASN A 266 121.23 -79.07 0.70
CA ASN A 266 121.53 -78.70 2.09
C ASN A 266 120.60 -79.39 3.10
N ASN A 267 119.81 -80.38 2.66
CA ASN A 267 118.89 -81.16 3.48
C ASN A 267 117.71 -80.35 4.06
N LEU A 268 117.31 -79.28 3.37
CA LEU A 268 116.10 -78.48 3.68
C LEU A 268 114.94 -78.94 2.80
N GLU A 269 113.77 -79.18 3.39
CA GLU A 269 112.56 -79.58 2.65
C GLU A 269 112.17 -78.51 1.63
N PHE A 270 111.84 -78.93 0.41
CA PHE A 270 111.28 -78.05 -0.60
C PHE A 270 109.85 -77.65 -0.19
N ILE A 271 109.71 -76.43 0.33
CA ILE A 271 108.41 -75.82 0.62
C ILE A 271 107.91 -75.14 -0.67
N GLY A 272 106.79 -75.62 -1.20
CA GLY A 272 106.03 -75.00 -2.30
C GLY A 272 105.03 -73.97 -1.81
#